data_AF-A0A921JDV8-F1
#
_entry.id   AF-A0A921JDV8-F1
#
_cell.length_a   1.000
_cell.length_b   1.000
_cell.length_c   1.000
_cell.angle_alpha   90.00
_cell.angle_beta   90.00
_cell.angle_gamma   90.00
#
_symmetry.space_group_name_H-M   'P 1'
#
loop_
_entity.id
_entity.type
_entity.pdbx_description
1 polymer ?
#
loop_
_entity_poly.entity_id
_entity_poly.type
_entity_poly.pdbx_seq_one_letter_code
_entity_poly.pdbx_strand_id
1 'polypeptide(L)'
;MNYPMRHTVLAGLAASLIGITLASSALAAPGCLDARRKIQEASALRYQARQEARLGNHDRVCDTLDEIGDRYHEAQDAFEDCGADIVAIDLRSELRELRVAKRVNRCD
;
A
#
# COMPACT_ATOMS: atom_id res chain seq x y z
N MET A 1 -57.73 4.56 8.10
CA MET A 1 -57.09 4.43 6.76
C MET A 1 -56.03 5.52 6.67
N ASN A 2 -54.87 5.26 7.26
CA ASN A 2 -53.61 4.88 6.59
C ASN A 2 -52.93 6.10 5.95
N TYR A 3 -51.89 6.61 6.62
CA TYR A 3 -50.91 7.58 6.11
C TYR A 3 -49.84 6.80 5.32
N PRO A 4 -49.90 6.67 3.98
CA PRO A 4 -48.95 5.84 3.24
C PRO A 4 -47.76 6.65 2.70
N MET A 5 -47.85 7.99 2.69
CA MET A 5 -46.87 8.83 1.98
C MET A 5 -45.63 9.21 2.80
N ARG A 6 -45.64 9.10 4.14
CA ARG A 6 -44.46 9.46 4.96
C ARG A 6 -43.37 8.38 4.91
N HIS A 7 -43.76 7.11 4.73
CA HIS A 7 -42.83 5.98 4.72
C HIS A 7 -42.08 5.83 3.39
N THR A 8 -42.69 6.20 2.27
CA THR A 8 -42.04 6.16 0.95
C THR A 8 -40.97 7.24 0.79
N VAL A 9 -41.19 8.43 1.35
CA VAL A 9 -40.20 9.53 1.34
C VAL A 9 -38.99 9.22 2.22
N LEU A 10 -39.21 8.64 3.41
CA LEU A 10 -38.13 8.21 4.31
C LEU A 10 -37.32 7.04 3.73
N ALA A 11 -37.97 6.09 3.06
CA ALA A 11 -37.28 4.98 2.39
C ALA A 11 -36.40 5.45 1.22
N GLY A 12 -36.85 6.43 0.45
CA GLY A 12 -36.06 7.02 -0.65
C GLY A 12 -34.80 7.76 -0.17
N LEU A 13 -34.90 8.48 0.96
CA LEU A 13 -33.76 9.17 1.58
C LEU A 13 -32.77 8.20 2.24
N ALA A 14 -33.25 7.12 2.85
CA ALA A 14 -32.38 6.08 3.40
C ALA A 14 -31.62 5.34 2.29
N ALA A 15 -32.28 5.04 1.17
CA ALA A 15 -31.64 4.40 0.01
C ALA A 15 -30.57 5.29 -0.64
N SER A 16 -30.78 6.61 -0.72
CA SER A 16 -29.77 7.53 -1.26
C SER A 16 -28.56 7.70 -0.33
N LEU A 17 -28.77 7.72 0.98
CA LEU A 17 -27.67 7.78 1.96
C LEU A 17 -26.78 6.53 1.92
N ILE A 18 -27.37 5.34 1.78
CA ILE A 18 -26.61 4.07 1.66
C ILE A 18 -25.83 4.03 0.33
N GLY A 19 -26.41 4.55 -0.76
CA GLY A 19 -25.74 4.64 -2.06
C GLY A 19 -24.50 5.54 -2.05
N ILE A 20 -24.54 6.66 -1.31
CA ILE A 20 -23.43 7.61 -1.22
C ILE A 20 -22.28 7.04 -0.37
N THR A 21 -22.57 6.29 0.70
CA THR A 21 -21.52 5.66 1.53
C THR A 21 -20.78 4.54 0.81
N LEU A 22 -21.45 3.80 -0.09
CA LEU A 22 -20.83 2.71 -0.86
C LEU A 22 -19.96 3.23 -2.02
N ALA A 23 -20.27 4.41 -2.58
CA ALA A 23 -19.43 5.05 -3.60
C ALA A 23 -18.13 5.62 -3.00
N SER A 24 -18.12 5.92 -1.69
CA SER A 24 -16.97 6.51 -0.99
C SER A 24 -15.79 5.52 -0.88
N SER A 25 -16.06 4.22 -0.78
CA SER A 25 -15.02 3.18 -0.73
C SER A 25 -14.34 2.91 -2.07
N ALA A 26 -14.94 3.31 -3.19
CA ALA A 26 -14.37 3.10 -4.53
C ALA A 26 -13.46 4.26 -4.98
N LEU A 27 -13.45 5.37 -4.23
CA LEU A 27 -12.60 6.54 -4.46
C LEU A 27 -11.36 6.52 -3.57
N ALA A 28 -10.86 5.33 -3.22
CA ALA A 28 -9.47 5.20 -2.82
C ALA A 28 -8.62 5.74 -3.98
N ALA A 29 -8.00 6.89 -3.74
CA ALA A 29 -7.36 7.74 -4.73
C ALA A 29 -6.33 6.96 -5.56
N PRO A 30 -6.03 7.38 -6.81
CA PRO A 30 -4.99 6.77 -7.64
C PRO A 30 -3.65 6.51 -6.89
N GLY A 31 -3.33 7.33 -5.87
CA GLY A 31 -2.20 7.11 -4.96
C GLY A 31 -2.24 5.76 -4.22
N CYS A 32 -3.38 5.30 -3.71
CA CYS A 32 -3.49 3.99 -3.05
C CYS A 32 -3.22 2.82 -4.01
N LEU A 33 -3.59 2.95 -5.28
CA LEU A 33 -3.31 1.93 -6.30
C LEU A 33 -1.83 1.93 -6.67
N ASP A 34 -1.25 3.11 -6.86
CA ASP A 34 0.18 3.24 -7.17
C ASP A 34 1.03 2.72 -6.01
N ALA A 35 0.69 3.08 -4.77
CA ALA A 35 1.35 2.58 -3.57
C ALA A 35 1.35 1.04 -3.49
N ARG A 36 0.20 0.40 -3.78
CA ARG A 36 0.11 -1.06 -3.88
C ARG A 36 0.98 -1.63 -4.99
N ARG A 37 1.06 -0.96 -6.15
CA ARG A 37 1.95 -1.36 -7.24
C ARG A 37 3.41 -1.32 -6.82
N LYS A 38 3.83 -0.27 -6.12
CA LYS A 38 5.18 -0.11 -5.58
C LYS A 38 5.53 -1.19 -4.54
N ILE A 39 4.59 -1.58 -3.68
CA ILE A 39 4.77 -2.75 -2.80
C ILE A 39 5.02 -4.02 -3.62
N GLN A 40 4.25 -4.25 -4.70
CA GLN A 40 4.43 -5.44 -5.54
C GLN A 40 5.79 -5.43 -6.25
N GLU A 41 6.22 -4.29 -6.79
CA GLU A 41 7.57 -4.09 -7.34
C GLU A 41 8.64 -4.44 -6.30
N ALA A 42 8.55 -3.90 -5.08
CA ALA A 42 9.47 -4.21 -3.97
C ALA A 42 9.48 -5.72 -3.61
N SER A 43 8.32 -6.38 -3.64
CA SER A 43 8.22 -7.82 -3.35
C SER A 43 8.95 -8.67 -4.39
N ALA A 44 8.90 -8.28 -5.67
CA ALA A 44 9.60 -8.94 -6.75
C ALA A 44 11.11 -8.77 -6.61
N LEU A 45 11.56 -7.55 -6.30
CA LEU A 45 12.96 -7.25 -6.02
C LEU A 45 13.48 -8.03 -4.80
N ARG A 46 12.68 -8.20 -3.74
CA ARG A 46 13.06 -9.04 -2.60
C ARG A 46 13.29 -10.49 -2.99
N TYR A 47 12.51 -11.03 -3.93
CA TYR A 47 12.79 -12.35 -4.47
C TYR A 47 14.11 -12.35 -5.25
N GLN A 48 14.35 -11.34 -6.09
CA GLN A 48 15.60 -11.19 -6.85
C GLN A 48 16.83 -11.11 -5.94
N ALA A 49 16.83 -10.23 -4.93
CA ALA A 49 17.93 -10.10 -3.97
C ALA A 49 18.29 -11.43 -3.29
N ARG A 50 17.27 -12.26 -2.96
CA ARG A 50 17.51 -13.60 -2.43
C ARG A 50 18.18 -14.53 -3.44
N GLN A 51 17.84 -14.43 -4.72
CA GLN A 51 18.50 -15.22 -5.76
C GLN A 51 19.94 -14.75 -5.99
N GLU A 52 20.16 -13.43 -6.04
CA GLU A 52 21.50 -12.85 -6.19
C GLU A 52 22.41 -13.24 -5.03
N ALA A 53 21.88 -13.26 -3.80
CA ALA A 53 22.60 -13.73 -2.62
C ALA A 53 22.97 -15.21 -2.72
N ARG A 54 22.08 -16.07 -3.25
CA ARG A 54 22.37 -17.49 -3.49
C ARG A 54 23.44 -17.70 -4.56
N LEU A 55 23.52 -16.80 -5.53
CA LEU A 55 24.54 -16.79 -6.58
C LEU A 55 25.86 -16.16 -6.09
N GLY A 56 25.90 -15.61 -4.87
CA GLY A 56 27.09 -14.94 -4.32
C GLY A 56 27.39 -13.59 -4.97
N ASN A 57 26.43 -12.97 -5.65
CA ASN A 57 26.61 -11.68 -6.31
C ASN A 57 26.31 -10.54 -5.33
N HIS A 58 27.28 -10.24 -4.46
CA HIS A 58 27.14 -9.29 -3.38
C HIS A 58 26.78 -7.86 -3.84
N ASP A 59 27.48 -7.33 -4.84
CA ASP A 59 27.22 -5.98 -5.36
C ASP A 59 25.76 -5.85 -5.83
N ARG A 60 25.27 -6.82 -6.62
CA ARG A 60 23.87 -6.82 -7.06
C ARG A 60 22.88 -6.95 -5.91
N VAL A 61 23.19 -7.74 -4.87
CA VAL A 61 22.33 -7.81 -3.69
C VAL A 61 22.18 -6.42 -3.07
N CYS A 62 23.28 -5.68 -2.93
CA CYS A 62 23.24 -4.33 -2.36
C CYS A 62 22.44 -3.37 -3.24
N ASP A 63 22.68 -3.35 -4.55
CA ASP A 63 21.91 -2.55 -5.51
C ASP A 63 20.40 -2.86 -5.42
N THR A 64 20.04 -4.15 -5.41
CA THR A 64 18.64 -4.57 -5.33
C THR A 64 18.02 -4.20 -3.97
N LEU A 65 18.77 -4.29 -2.86
CA LEU A 65 18.30 -3.85 -1.54
C LEU A 65 18.12 -2.33 -1.45
N ASP A 66 18.92 -1.55 -2.17
CA ASP A 66 18.73 -0.11 -2.31
C ASP A 66 17.45 0.19 -3.09
N GLU A 67 17.25 -0.46 -4.23
CA GLU A 67 16.06 -0.27 -5.07
C GLU A 67 14.76 -0.66 -4.32
N ILE A 68 14.78 -1.73 -3.51
CA ILE A 68 13.66 -2.08 -2.62
C ILE A 68 13.31 -0.92 -1.67
N GLY A 69 14.34 -0.25 -1.14
CA GLY A 69 14.17 0.91 -0.26
C GLY A 69 13.47 2.05 -0.96
N ASP A 70 13.90 2.36 -2.19
CA ASP A 70 13.28 3.40 -3.01
C ASP A 70 11.82 3.08 -3.31
N ARG A 71 11.50 1.83 -3.69
CA ARG A 71 10.12 1.39 -3.91
C ARG A 71 9.26 1.54 -2.65
N TYR A 72 9.80 1.24 -1.46
CA TYR A 72 9.06 1.41 -0.22
C TYR A 72 8.86 2.89 0.16
N HIS A 73 9.83 3.76 -0.10
CA HIS A 73 9.65 5.20 0.10
C HIS A 73 8.59 5.77 -0.85
N GLU A 74 8.66 5.45 -2.14
CA GLU A 74 7.63 5.83 -3.12
C GLU A 74 6.24 5.32 -2.72
N ALA A 75 6.15 4.08 -2.22
CA ALA A 75 4.90 3.51 -1.73
C ALA A 75 4.37 4.23 -0.48
N GLN A 76 5.26 4.58 0.45
CA GLN A 76 4.91 5.31 1.66
C GLN A 76 4.30 6.66 1.31
N ASP A 77 4.97 7.45 0.47
CA ASP A 77 4.51 8.77 0.02
C ASP A 77 3.12 8.65 -0.64
N ALA A 78 2.93 7.65 -1.51
CA ALA A 78 1.66 7.42 -2.18
C ALA A 78 0.52 6.95 -1.25
N PHE A 79 0.81 6.24 -0.15
CA PHE A 79 -0.19 5.94 0.88
C PHE A 79 -0.53 7.15 1.75
N GLU A 80 0.47 7.96 2.09
CA GLU A 80 0.28 9.21 2.86
C GLU A 80 -0.59 10.19 2.04
N ASP A 81 -0.32 10.34 0.75
CA ASP A 81 -1.14 11.15 -0.18
C ASP A 81 -2.59 10.65 -0.30
N CYS A 82 -2.80 9.34 -0.19
CA CYS A 82 -4.14 8.73 -0.23
C CYS A 82 -4.84 8.70 1.14
N GLY A 83 -4.19 9.14 2.22
CA GLY A 83 -4.73 9.14 3.58
C GLY A 83 -4.77 7.76 4.25
N ALA A 84 -3.89 6.84 3.86
CA ALA A 84 -3.82 5.46 4.36
C ALA A 84 -2.71 5.25 5.41
N ASP A 85 -2.73 6.01 6.50
CA ASP A 85 -1.66 6.06 7.52
C ASP A 85 -1.28 4.72 8.14
N ILE A 86 -2.25 3.81 8.35
CA ILE A 86 -1.97 2.48 8.94
C ILE A 86 -1.08 1.66 8.01
N VAL A 87 -1.31 1.72 6.70
CA VAL A 87 -0.49 1.00 5.71
C VAL A 87 0.92 1.60 5.67
N ALA A 88 1.03 2.93 5.80
CA ALA A 88 2.33 3.58 5.94
C ALA A 88 3.09 3.12 7.20
N ILE A 89 2.42 2.83 8.31
CA ILE A 89 3.05 2.26 9.52
C ILE A 89 3.64 0.88 9.23
N ASP A 90 2.92 0.01 8.50
CA ASP A 90 3.44 -1.31 8.12
C ASP A 90 4.69 -1.16 7.24
N LEU A 91 4.71 -0.21 6.30
CA LEU A 91 5.90 0.08 5.48
C LEU A 91 7.09 0.57 6.32
N ARG A 92 6.86 1.33 7.39
CA ARG A 92 7.94 1.71 8.31
C ARG A 92 8.54 0.48 9.01
N SER A 93 7.74 -0.55 9.27
CA SER A 93 8.24 -1.83 9.77
C SER A 93 9.10 -2.52 8.71
N GLU A 94 8.61 -2.60 7.47
CA GLU A 94 9.35 -3.19 6.34
C GLU A 94 10.69 -2.49 6.08
N LEU A 95 10.74 -1.16 6.16
CA LEU A 95 11.97 -0.38 6.07
C LEU A 95 12.95 -0.68 7.21
N ARG A 96 12.47 -1.01 8.41
CA ARG A 96 13.36 -1.48 9.51
C ARG A 96 13.93 -2.85 9.19
N GLU A 97 13.13 -3.78 8.68
CA GLU A 97 13.62 -5.08 8.24
C GLU A 97 14.63 -4.97 7.10
N LEU A 98 14.39 -4.05 6.15
CA LEU A 98 15.32 -3.79 5.07
C LEU A 98 16.68 -3.31 5.59
N ARG A 99 16.70 -2.42 6.59
CA ARG A 99 17.96 -1.99 7.23
C ARG A 99 18.69 -3.16 7.89
N VAL A 100 17.97 -4.11 8.49
CA VAL A 100 18.58 -5.33 9.02
C VAL A 100 19.17 -6.17 7.89
N ALA A 101 18.45 -6.33 6.78
CA ALA A 101 18.94 -7.06 5.61
C ALA A 101 20.19 -6.43 4.99
N LYS A 102 20.23 -5.10 4.84
CA LYS A 102 21.42 -4.37 4.37
C LYS A 102 22.62 -4.60 5.29
N ARG A 103 22.43 -4.51 6.61
CA ARG A 103 23.48 -4.78 7.60
C ARG A 103 24.00 -6.22 7.54
N VAL A 104 23.12 -7.21 7.40
CA VAL A 104 23.50 -8.63 7.27
C VAL A 104 24.35 -8.84 6.02
N ASN A 105 24.01 -8.17 4.93
CA ASN A 105 24.76 -8.22 3.68
C ASN A 105 25.91 -7.21 3.62
N ARG A 106 26.16 -6.38 4.66
CA ARG A 106 27.19 -5.33 4.66
C ARG A 106 27.08 -4.35 3.48
N CYS A 107 25.85 -3.95 3.16
CA CYS A 107 25.52 -2.94 2.16
C CYS A 107 25.37 -1.55 2.81
N ASP A 108 26.22 -1.25 3.80
CA ASP A 108 26.13 -0.05 4.62
C ASP A 108 26.48 1.23 3.84
#